data_AF-S3ZLZ0-F1
#
_entry.id   AF-S3ZLZ0-F1
#
_cell.length_a   1.000
_cell.length_b   1.000
_cell.length_c   1.000
_cell.angle_alpha   90.00
_cell.angle_beta   90.00
_cell.angle_gamma   90.00
#
_symmetry.space_group_name_H-M   'P 1'
#
loop_
_entity.id
_entity.type
_entity.pdbx_description
1 polymer ?
#
loop_
_entity_poly.entity_id
_entity_poly.type
_entity_poly.pdbx_seq_one_letter_code
_entity_poly.pdbx_strand_id
1 'polypeptide(L)'
;MSSHAADRRRVRRSVAFGVPLALLTAVAVTGTATGVQSDASGESRGKGGTPRVTGTATLGDIPLGPFSNRLLPGTVRDDRGVDLGGIGSDIYPAGRKGEFWTVTDRGPNGQIKVDGKKRRTFPVPGFDPAIVKIRVAGRSVKVIDALPITTRSGKPVTGLPNQEGRDEAPYTYDAEKPLSHNPNGLDTEGIVRAHDGSFWLVDEYGPSLVHVSARGKVIKRYVPKGLKLRGADYPVAEALPGVLLHRTGASRGWRCSRAVIW
;
A
#
# COMPACT_ATOMS: atom_id res chain seq x y z
N MET A 1 19.20 -27.70 -85.13
CA MET A 1 18.22 -28.79 -84.94
C MET A 1 17.27 -28.38 -83.83
N SER A 2 15.98 -28.51 -84.11
CA SER A 2 14.87 -28.11 -83.23
C SER A 2 14.72 -29.08 -82.06
N SER A 3 14.29 -28.61 -80.89
CA SER A 3 13.75 -29.47 -79.83
C SER A 3 12.59 -28.75 -79.14
N HIS A 4 11.44 -29.39 -79.23
CA HIS A 4 10.13 -28.94 -78.77
C HIS A 4 9.93 -28.98 -77.25
N ALA A 5 9.19 -27.98 -76.78
CA ALA A 5 8.08 -27.96 -75.81
C ALA A 5 8.00 -29.03 -74.69
N ALA A 6 7.75 -28.55 -73.47
CA ALA A 6 6.53 -28.92 -72.72
C ALA A 6 6.22 -27.89 -71.64
N ASP A 7 5.13 -27.14 -71.87
CA ASP A 7 4.43 -26.27 -70.94
C ASP A 7 3.75 -27.12 -69.83
N ARG A 8 3.97 -26.76 -68.57
CA ARG A 8 3.12 -27.19 -67.45
C ARG A 8 2.78 -25.99 -66.57
N ARG A 9 1.70 -25.31 -66.96
CA ARG A 9 0.90 -24.43 -66.10
C ARG A 9 0.58 -25.10 -64.76
N ARG A 10 1.01 -24.48 -63.65
CA ARG A 10 0.39 -24.67 -62.33
C ARG A 10 -0.43 -23.43 -61.98
N VAL A 11 -1.72 -23.66 -61.81
CA VAL A 11 -2.74 -22.68 -61.46
C VAL A 11 -2.90 -22.64 -59.95
N ARG A 12 -2.91 -21.40 -59.43
CA ARG A 12 -3.53 -20.88 -58.19
C ARG A 12 -3.19 -21.56 -56.85
N ARG A 13 -2.79 -20.73 -55.89
CA ARG A 13 -3.71 -20.19 -54.87
C ARG A 13 -3.00 -19.13 -54.04
N SER A 14 -3.45 -17.88 -54.19
CA SER A 14 -3.14 -16.79 -53.27
C SER A 14 -3.78 -17.12 -51.92
N VAL A 15 -2.97 -17.22 -50.86
CA VAL A 15 -3.47 -17.21 -49.49
C VAL A 15 -3.18 -15.82 -48.96
N ALA A 16 -4.21 -14.97 -49.01
CA ALA A 16 -4.22 -13.71 -48.27
C ALA A 16 -4.33 -14.07 -46.79
N PHE A 17 -3.26 -13.86 -46.03
CA PHE A 17 -3.35 -13.81 -44.58
C PHE A 17 -4.03 -12.48 -44.22
N GLY A 18 -5.34 -12.54 -44.02
CA GLY A 18 -6.08 -11.48 -43.37
C GLY A 18 -5.56 -11.33 -41.94
N VAL A 19 -4.92 -10.20 -41.66
CA VAL A 19 -4.61 -9.76 -40.30
C VAL A 19 -5.91 -9.18 -39.74
N PRO A 20 -6.57 -9.79 -38.73
CA PRO A 20 -7.61 -9.09 -38.02
C PRO A 20 -6.95 -7.99 -37.19
N LEU A 21 -7.16 -6.75 -37.62
CA LEU A 21 -6.86 -5.54 -36.87
C LEU A 21 -7.71 -5.53 -35.59
N ALA A 22 -7.18 -6.12 -34.51
CA ALA A 22 -7.79 -6.04 -33.20
C ALA A 22 -7.60 -4.61 -32.68
N LEU A 23 -8.65 -3.80 -32.79
CA LEU A 23 -8.79 -2.52 -32.08
C LEU A 23 -8.71 -2.79 -30.58
N LEU A 24 -7.54 -2.54 -29.99
CA LEU A 24 -7.35 -2.42 -28.55
C LEU A 24 -8.07 -1.16 -28.07
N THR A 25 -9.34 -1.30 -27.71
CA THR A 25 -10.04 -0.29 -26.91
C THR A 25 -9.45 -0.29 -25.50
N ALA A 26 -8.62 0.70 -25.21
CA ALA A 26 -8.20 0.99 -23.84
C ALA A 26 -9.42 1.46 -23.03
N VAL A 27 -10.06 0.53 -22.32
CA VAL A 27 -11.07 0.86 -21.32
C VAL A 27 -10.32 1.40 -20.10
N ALA A 28 -10.26 2.73 -19.98
CA ALA A 28 -9.88 3.37 -18.73
C ALA A 28 -11.00 3.12 -17.71
N VAL A 29 -10.80 2.14 -16.82
CA VAL A 29 -11.69 1.94 -15.67
C VAL A 29 -11.42 3.07 -14.69
N THR A 30 -12.18 4.15 -14.80
CA THR A 30 -12.30 5.14 -13.73
C THR A 30 -13.18 4.54 -12.64
N GLY A 31 -12.56 3.79 -11.71
CA GLY A 31 -13.25 3.30 -10.52
C GLY A 31 -13.70 4.46 -9.65
N THR A 32 -14.95 4.89 -9.79
CA THR A 32 -15.63 5.70 -8.78
C THR A 32 -16.04 4.76 -7.66
N ALA A 33 -15.46 4.93 -6.47
CA ALA A 33 -15.91 4.23 -5.28
C ALA A 33 -17.35 4.67 -4.97
N THR A 34 -18.33 3.86 -5.37
CA THR A 34 -19.74 4.01 -4.99
C THR A 34 -19.94 3.39 -3.62
N GLY A 35 -19.82 4.18 -2.55
CA GLY A 35 -20.61 3.93 -1.35
C GLY A 35 -22.01 4.50 -1.61
N VAL A 36 -23.16 3.95 -1.21
CA VAL A 36 -23.58 3.01 -0.14
C VAL A 36 -25.06 2.70 -0.46
N GLN A 37 -25.64 1.57 -0.02
CA GLN A 37 -26.92 1.56 0.73
C GLN A 37 -27.31 0.14 1.16
N SER A 38 -27.20 -0.13 2.45
CA SER A 38 -28.09 -1.10 3.10
C SER A 38 -29.15 -0.26 3.82
N ASP A 39 -30.41 -0.47 3.44
CA ASP A 39 -31.56 0.12 4.11
C ASP A 39 -31.69 -0.50 5.49
N ALA A 40 -31.59 0.34 6.53
CA ALA A 40 -32.04 -0.01 7.86
C ALA A 40 -33.04 1.05 8.31
N SER A 41 -34.22 0.56 8.68
CA SER A 41 -35.30 1.30 9.31
C SER A 41 -34.83 2.08 10.53
N GLY A 42 -35.21 3.37 10.54
CA GLY A 42 -35.60 4.10 11.74
C GLY A 42 -34.46 4.54 12.66
N GLU A 43 -33.89 5.71 12.38
CA GLU A 43 -33.60 6.71 13.43
C GLU A 43 -33.38 8.09 12.81
N SER A 44 -34.11 9.08 13.34
CA SER A 44 -34.08 10.49 12.91
C SER A 44 -32.69 11.09 13.07
N ARG A 45 -31.95 11.23 11.96
CA ARG A 45 -30.74 12.04 11.88
C ARG A 45 -31.08 13.36 11.18
N GLY A 46 -30.69 14.47 11.79
CA GLY A 46 -30.95 15.83 11.31
C GLY A 46 -30.58 16.02 9.84
N LYS A 47 -31.22 17.01 9.18
CA LYS A 47 -31.07 17.40 7.77
C LYS A 47 -29.64 17.86 7.41
N GLY A 48 -28.64 16.98 7.54
CA GLY A 48 -27.36 17.13 6.87
C GLY A 48 -27.55 16.74 5.40
N GLY A 49 -27.18 17.62 4.48
CA GLY A 49 -27.18 17.30 3.06
C GLY A 49 -26.36 16.03 2.78
N THR A 50 -26.71 15.30 1.73
CA THR A 50 -25.96 14.13 1.31
C THR A 50 -24.49 14.51 1.05
N PRO A 51 -23.52 13.74 1.58
CA PRO A 51 -22.12 13.97 1.27
C PRO A 51 -21.91 13.97 -0.25
N ARG A 52 -21.22 14.99 -0.78
CA ARG A 52 -20.88 15.07 -2.20
C ARG A 52 -19.39 15.25 -2.37
N VAL A 53 -18.83 14.63 -3.42
CA VAL A 53 -17.47 14.90 -3.86
C VAL A 53 -17.40 16.32 -4.41
N THR A 54 -16.56 17.17 -3.82
CA THR A 54 -16.40 18.58 -4.23
C THR A 54 -15.25 18.79 -5.21
N GLY A 55 -14.36 17.81 -5.34
CA GLY A 55 -13.25 17.83 -6.28
C GLY A 55 -12.45 16.53 -6.23
N THR A 56 -11.62 16.32 -7.25
CA THR A 56 -10.67 15.21 -7.33
C THR A 56 -9.30 15.75 -7.73
N ALA A 57 -8.26 15.13 -7.18
CA ALA A 57 -6.88 15.43 -7.53
C ALA A 57 -6.10 14.13 -7.68
N THR A 58 -5.12 14.13 -8.57
CA THR A 58 -4.34 12.94 -8.92
C THR A 58 -2.89 13.13 -8.50
N LEU A 59 -2.35 12.12 -7.82
CA LEU A 59 -0.92 11.94 -7.66
C LEU A 59 -0.39 11.27 -8.93
N GLY A 60 0.63 11.84 -9.56
CA GLY A 60 1.28 11.20 -10.70
C GLY A 60 2.09 9.98 -10.28
N ASP A 61 2.49 9.16 -11.26
CA ASP A 61 3.26 7.95 -11.00
C ASP A 61 4.62 8.31 -10.38
N ILE A 62 4.98 7.59 -9.32
CA ILE A 62 6.24 7.73 -8.60
C ILE A 62 6.86 6.35 -8.53
N PRO A 63 8.00 6.08 -9.18
CA PRO A 63 8.67 4.79 -9.08
C PRO A 63 9.03 4.44 -7.62
N LEU A 64 8.62 3.26 -7.16
CA LEU A 64 8.75 2.87 -5.74
C LEU A 64 10.21 2.75 -5.29
N GLY A 65 11.06 2.10 -6.10
CA GLY A 65 12.47 1.91 -5.76
C GLY A 65 13.22 3.24 -5.64
N PRO A 66 13.17 4.13 -6.64
CA PRO A 66 13.75 5.47 -6.55
C PRO A 66 13.20 6.32 -5.40
N PHE A 67 11.92 6.19 -5.05
CA PHE A 67 11.35 6.87 -3.87
C PHE A 67 11.99 6.36 -2.58
N SER A 68 11.97 5.04 -2.35
CA SER A 68 12.47 4.42 -1.11
C SER A 68 13.97 4.66 -0.94
N ASN A 69 14.75 4.42 -2.00
CA ASN A 69 16.21 4.59 -1.96
C ASN A 69 16.68 6.05 -1.82
N ARG A 70 15.82 7.03 -2.12
CA ARG A 70 16.10 8.45 -1.80
C ARG A 70 16.01 8.71 -0.30
N LEU A 71 15.13 8.02 0.40
CA LEU A 71 14.95 8.15 1.85
C LEU A 71 15.97 7.32 2.61
N LEU A 72 16.12 6.04 2.23
CA LEU A 72 17.08 5.11 2.80
C LEU A 72 17.78 4.33 1.68
N PRO A 73 19.02 4.68 1.32
CA PRO A 73 19.73 4.03 0.23
C PRO A 73 19.89 2.51 0.42
N GLY A 74 19.49 1.75 -0.60
CA GLY A 74 19.70 0.30 -0.67
C GLY A 74 18.60 -0.54 -0.04
N THR A 75 17.50 0.05 0.45
CA THR A 75 16.36 -0.71 0.98
C THR A 75 15.63 -1.48 -0.11
N VAL A 76 15.49 -0.90 -1.31
CA VAL A 76 14.84 -1.53 -2.45
C VAL A 76 15.86 -1.84 -3.54
N ARG A 77 16.18 -3.13 -3.71
CA ARG A 77 17.11 -3.61 -4.76
C ARG A 77 16.45 -3.80 -6.12
N ASP A 78 15.19 -4.20 -6.12
CA ASP A 78 14.39 -4.48 -7.31
C ASP A 78 12.92 -4.23 -6.95
N ASP A 79 12.35 -3.16 -7.51
CA ASP A 79 10.95 -2.78 -7.33
C ASP A 79 10.00 -3.45 -8.32
N ARG A 80 10.53 -4.24 -9.27
CA ARG A 80 9.76 -4.94 -10.31
C ARG A 80 8.89 -4.00 -11.16
N GLY A 81 9.31 -2.74 -11.31
CA GLY A 81 8.56 -1.72 -12.05
C GLY A 81 7.25 -1.31 -11.35
N VAL A 82 7.12 -1.54 -10.04
CA VAL A 82 5.97 -1.12 -9.25
C VAL A 82 6.09 0.37 -8.91
N ASP A 83 5.02 1.12 -9.13
CA ASP A 83 4.91 2.49 -8.64
C ASP A 83 4.49 2.54 -7.16
N LEU A 84 4.84 3.64 -6.50
CA LEU A 84 4.50 3.94 -5.12
C LEU A 84 2.98 4.08 -4.96
N GLY A 85 2.35 3.01 -4.49
CA GLY A 85 0.97 3.00 -4.01
C GLY A 85 0.87 3.20 -2.50
N GLY A 86 -0.36 3.11 -1.98
CA GLY A 86 -0.61 3.03 -0.53
C GLY A 86 -0.31 4.31 0.27
N ILE A 87 0.16 5.39 -0.35
CA ILE A 87 0.47 6.69 0.30
C ILE A 87 -0.71 7.30 1.07
N GLY A 88 -1.94 6.90 0.76
CA GLY A 88 -3.17 7.37 1.40
C GLY A 88 -3.73 6.40 2.42
N SER A 89 -2.91 5.57 3.07
CA SER A 89 -3.42 4.65 4.10
C SER A 89 -4.07 5.40 5.27
N ASP A 90 -3.55 6.59 5.59
CA ASP A 90 -4.28 7.63 6.32
C ASP A 90 -3.78 9.04 5.98
N ILE A 91 -4.51 10.08 6.39
CA ILE A 91 -4.25 11.49 6.10
C ILE A 91 -4.54 12.40 7.29
N TYR A 92 -3.65 13.37 7.53
CA TYR A 92 -3.74 14.34 8.63
C TYR A 92 -3.38 15.76 8.15
N PRO A 93 -4.10 16.82 8.57
CA PRO A 93 -3.77 18.19 8.16
C PRO A 93 -2.35 18.64 8.56
N ALA A 94 -1.62 19.27 7.65
CA ALA A 94 -0.25 19.74 7.91
C ALA A 94 -0.15 21.24 8.24
N GLY A 95 -1.26 21.88 8.59
CA GLY A 95 -1.34 23.27 9.08
C GLY A 95 -1.50 24.34 7.99
N ARG A 96 -1.12 24.05 6.74
CA ARG A 96 -1.40 24.94 5.59
C ARG A 96 -2.53 24.38 4.72
N LYS A 97 -3.35 25.26 4.15
CA LYS A 97 -4.44 24.85 3.25
C LYS A 97 -3.89 24.00 2.10
N GLY A 98 -4.49 22.84 1.89
CA GLY A 98 -4.09 21.89 0.86
C GLY A 98 -2.84 21.08 1.18
N GLU A 99 -2.23 21.23 2.37
CA GLU A 99 -1.11 20.38 2.79
C GLU A 99 -1.56 19.35 3.82
N PHE A 100 -1.09 18.12 3.63
CA PHE A 100 -1.42 17.00 4.48
C PHE A 100 -0.19 16.13 4.73
N TRP A 101 -0.13 15.55 5.92
CA TRP A 101 0.70 14.39 6.22
C TRP A 101 -0.11 13.15 5.87
N THR A 102 0.55 12.18 5.26
CA THR A 102 -0.01 10.86 4.97
C THR A 102 1.00 9.80 5.40
N VAL A 103 0.59 8.54 5.37
CA VAL A 103 1.47 7.41 5.61
C VAL A 103 1.23 6.36 4.54
N THR A 104 2.31 5.74 4.06
CA THR A 104 2.19 4.61 3.15
C THR A 104 1.75 3.35 3.92
N ASP A 105 1.05 2.45 3.24
CA ASP A 105 0.75 1.08 3.68
C ASP A 105 2.07 0.24 3.80
N ARG A 106 1.97 -1.07 4.08
CA ARG A 106 3.06 -2.06 4.07
C ARG A 106 3.70 -2.34 2.70
N GLY A 107 3.25 -1.65 1.66
CA GLY A 107 3.78 -1.77 0.31
C GLY A 107 3.14 -2.89 -0.53
N PRO A 108 3.71 -3.13 -1.72
CA PRO A 108 3.11 -4.02 -2.71
C PRO A 108 2.94 -5.43 -2.15
N ASN A 109 1.74 -5.97 -2.28
CA ASN A 109 1.45 -7.34 -1.91
C ASN A 109 0.44 -7.97 -2.86
N GLY A 110 0.51 -9.29 -2.99
CA GLY A 110 -0.36 -10.08 -3.85
C GLY A 110 -0.79 -11.37 -3.17
N GLN A 111 -1.68 -12.12 -3.82
CA GLN A 111 -2.13 -13.40 -3.30
C GLN A 111 -2.15 -14.44 -4.42
N ILE A 112 -1.22 -15.38 -4.36
CA ILE A 112 -1.08 -16.46 -5.35
C ILE A 112 -1.56 -17.77 -4.71
N LYS A 113 -2.25 -18.61 -5.49
CA LYS A 113 -2.62 -19.96 -5.04
C LYS A 113 -1.54 -20.95 -5.50
N VAL A 114 -0.94 -21.67 -4.55
CA VAL A 114 0.00 -22.77 -4.80
C VAL A 114 -0.55 -24.00 -4.11
N ASP A 115 -0.78 -25.08 -4.86
CA ASP A 115 -1.38 -26.34 -4.37
C ASP A 115 -2.70 -26.12 -3.59
N GLY A 116 -3.55 -25.22 -4.12
CA GLY A 116 -4.83 -24.86 -3.49
C GLY A 116 -4.74 -23.95 -2.26
N LYS A 117 -3.54 -23.66 -1.75
CA LYS A 117 -3.31 -22.78 -0.59
C LYS A 117 -2.98 -21.36 -1.06
N LYS A 118 -3.64 -20.36 -0.46
CA LYS A 118 -3.34 -18.95 -0.69
C LYS A 118 -2.00 -18.59 0.00
N ARG A 119 -1.10 -17.96 -0.73
CA ARG A 119 0.18 -17.42 -0.24
C ARG A 119 0.20 -15.92 -0.48
N ARG A 120 0.47 -15.13 0.58
CA ARG A 120 0.63 -13.68 0.51
C ARG A 120 2.03 -13.38 -0.01
N THR A 121 2.15 -12.73 -1.16
CA THR A 121 3.42 -12.38 -1.76
C THR A 121 3.79 -10.93 -1.43
N PHE A 122 5.07 -10.67 -1.26
CA PHE A 122 5.66 -9.34 -1.10
C PHE A 122 6.68 -9.13 -2.23
N PRO A 123 6.25 -8.57 -3.38
CA PRO A 123 7.13 -8.40 -4.53
C PRO A 123 8.35 -7.51 -4.27
N VAL A 124 8.21 -6.56 -3.35
CA VAL A 124 9.28 -5.65 -2.94
C VAL A 124 9.46 -5.76 -1.43
N PRO A 125 10.08 -6.85 -0.92
CA PRO A 125 10.13 -7.12 0.52
C PRO A 125 11.01 -6.14 1.30
N GLY A 126 11.84 -5.37 0.59
CA GLY A 126 12.65 -4.30 1.15
C GLY A 126 11.94 -2.95 1.25
N PHE A 127 10.69 -2.83 0.79
CA PHE A 127 9.92 -1.59 0.91
C PHE A 127 9.76 -1.19 2.38
N ASP A 128 10.11 0.07 2.66
CA ASP A 128 10.03 0.70 3.97
C ASP A 128 8.88 1.73 4.02
N PRO A 129 7.84 1.50 4.84
CA PRO A 129 6.77 2.47 5.01
C PRO A 129 7.30 3.86 5.41
N ALA A 130 6.70 4.90 4.84
CA ALA A 130 7.15 6.28 4.98
C ALA A 130 6.00 7.21 5.36
N ILE A 131 6.34 8.26 6.13
CA ILE A 131 5.45 9.40 6.37
C ILE A 131 5.68 10.38 5.23
N VAL A 132 4.62 10.76 4.51
CA VAL A 132 4.73 11.60 3.32
C VAL A 132 3.97 12.89 3.52
N LYS A 133 4.59 14.02 3.18
CA LYS A 133 3.91 15.30 3.12
C LYS A 133 3.48 15.57 1.70
N ILE A 134 2.18 15.79 1.50
CA ILE A 134 1.61 16.11 0.21
C ILE A 134 1.04 17.53 0.19
N ARG A 135 0.98 18.11 -1.02
CA ARG A 135 0.20 19.31 -1.31
C ARG A 135 -0.77 19.03 -2.45
N VAL A 136 -2.04 19.37 -2.23
CA VAL A 136 -3.09 19.39 -3.24
C VAL A 136 -3.17 20.80 -3.84
N ALA A 137 -2.98 20.91 -5.16
CA ALA A 137 -3.06 22.15 -5.91
C ALA A 137 -3.95 21.95 -7.14
N GLY A 138 -5.19 22.43 -7.07
CA GLY A 138 -6.20 22.19 -8.10
C GLY A 138 -6.48 20.69 -8.23
N ARG A 139 -6.19 20.13 -9.40
CA ARG A 139 -6.42 18.70 -9.73
C ARG A 139 -5.16 17.83 -9.56
N SER A 140 -4.09 18.36 -8.97
CA SER A 140 -2.83 17.65 -8.80
C SER A 140 -2.45 17.51 -7.32
N VAL A 141 -1.96 16.33 -6.96
CA VAL A 141 -1.28 16.05 -5.69
C VAL A 141 0.22 15.98 -5.96
N LYS A 142 1.01 16.64 -5.12
CA LYS A 142 2.48 16.60 -5.17
C LYS A 142 3.03 16.14 -3.83
N VAL A 143 4.00 15.23 -3.84
CA VAL A 143 4.85 14.97 -2.68
C VAL A 143 5.79 16.16 -2.52
N ILE A 144 5.75 16.81 -1.35
CA ILE A 144 6.59 17.98 -1.04
C ILE A 144 7.66 17.68 0.02
N ASP A 145 7.50 16.60 0.78
CA ASP A 145 8.48 16.09 1.74
C ASP A 145 8.17 14.63 2.07
N ALA A 146 9.14 13.87 2.57
CA ALA A 146 8.94 12.50 3.03
C ALA A 146 9.97 12.12 4.09
N LEU A 147 9.54 11.31 5.06
CA LEU A 147 10.35 10.83 6.16
C LEU A 147 10.33 9.29 6.17
N PRO A 148 11.48 8.61 6.12
CA PRO A 148 11.50 7.17 6.31
C PRO A 148 11.16 6.82 7.75
N ILE A 149 10.50 5.69 7.97
CA ILE A 149 10.30 5.17 9.32
C ILE A 149 11.47 4.24 9.66
N THR A 150 12.22 4.56 10.71
CA THR A 150 13.44 3.83 11.10
C THR A 150 13.39 3.32 12.53
N THR A 151 14.07 2.20 12.76
CA THR A 151 14.31 1.63 14.09
C THR A 151 15.24 2.51 14.93
N ARG A 152 15.49 2.10 16.18
CA ARG A 152 16.40 2.83 17.06
C ARG A 152 17.84 2.88 16.52
N SER A 153 18.30 1.82 15.85
CA SER A 153 19.62 1.77 15.20
C SER A 153 19.68 2.44 13.83
N GLY A 154 18.56 2.97 13.31
CA GLY A 154 18.50 3.61 12.00
C GLY A 154 18.24 2.64 10.83
N LYS A 155 18.05 1.35 11.10
CA LYS A 155 17.58 0.39 10.08
C LYS A 155 16.14 0.70 9.65
N PRO A 156 15.75 0.44 8.40
CA PRO A 156 14.36 0.59 7.96
C PRO A 156 13.40 -0.27 8.78
N VAL A 157 12.20 0.23 9.04
CA VAL A 157 11.06 -0.67 9.26
C VAL A 157 10.62 -1.16 7.88
N THR A 158 10.37 -2.46 7.69
CA THR A 158 9.85 -2.96 6.40
C THR A 158 8.34 -3.16 6.48
N GLY A 159 7.68 -3.31 5.34
CA GLY A 159 6.28 -3.74 5.30
C GLY A 159 6.05 -5.24 5.50
N LEU A 160 7.00 -5.99 6.07
CA LEU A 160 6.84 -7.43 6.28
C LEU A 160 6.11 -7.72 7.59
N PRO A 161 5.33 -8.82 7.68
CA PRO A 161 4.70 -9.25 8.93
C PRO A 161 5.71 -9.42 10.06
N ASN A 162 5.31 -9.01 11.26
CA ASN A 162 6.24 -8.91 12.39
C ASN A 162 6.26 -10.10 13.35
N GLN A 163 5.30 -11.01 13.24
CA GLN A 163 5.22 -12.19 14.09
C GLN A 163 4.51 -13.35 13.38
N GLU A 164 5.10 -14.54 13.50
CA GLU A 164 4.51 -15.77 12.99
C GLU A 164 3.18 -16.09 13.68
N GLY A 165 2.22 -16.62 12.92
CA GLY A 165 0.91 -17.03 13.42
C GLY A 165 -0.05 -15.89 13.77
N ARG A 166 0.36 -14.63 13.58
CA ARG A 166 -0.52 -13.44 13.71
C ARG A 166 -1.09 -12.96 12.39
N ASP A 167 -0.30 -13.07 11.32
CA ASP A 167 -0.69 -12.73 9.95
C ASP A 167 -0.41 -13.91 9.00
N GLU A 168 -0.79 -13.73 7.74
CA GLU A 168 -0.42 -14.58 6.62
C GLU A 168 1.11 -14.64 6.51
N ALA A 169 1.66 -15.84 6.35
CA ALA A 169 3.10 -16.01 6.14
C ALA A 169 3.53 -15.26 4.85
N PRO A 170 4.61 -14.46 4.89
CA PRO A 170 5.08 -13.72 3.73
C PRO A 170 5.86 -14.62 2.77
N TYR A 171 5.66 -14.45 1.46
CA TYR A 171 6.39 -15.16 0.41
C TYR A 171 7.01 -14.19 -0.61
N THR A 172 8.00 -14.70 -1.36
CA THR A 172 8.56 -14.03 -2.54
C THR A 172 7.47 -13.72 -3.57
N TYR A 173 7.79 -12.84 -4.53
CA TYR A 173 6.86 -12.36 -5.56
C TYR A 173 6.16 -13.48 -6.36
N ASP A 174 6.86 -14.59 -6.57
CA ASP A 174 6.41 -15.81 -7.28
C ASP A 174 5.71 -16.83 -6.37
N ALA A 175 5.60 -16.53 -5.07
CA ALA A 175 5.10 -17.42 -4.02
C ALA A 175 5.89 -18.72 -3.81
N GLU A 176 7.10 -18.85 -4.36
CA GLU A 176 7.88 -20.09 -4.26
C GLU A 176 8.54 -20.24 -2.89
N LYS A 177 9.13 -19.16 -2.36
CA LYS A 177 9.94 -19.19 -1.14
C LYS A 177 9.30 -18.36 -0.02
N PRO A 178 9.22 -18.89 1.20
CA PRO A 178 8.82 -18.09 2.35
C PRO A 178 9.88 -17.02 2.64
N LEU A 179 9.42 -15.85 3.06
CA LEU A 179 10.25 -14.76 3.57
C LEU A 179 10.28 -14.81 5.10
N SER A 180 11.35 -14.25 5.68
CA SER A 180 11.42 -14.08 7.13
C SER A 180 10.46 -12.97 7.58
N HIS A 181 9.84 -13.17 8.74
CA HIS A 181 9.14 -12.11 9.45
C HIS A 181 10.15 -11.03 9.88
N ASN A 182 9.71 -9.77 9.94
CA ASN A 182 10.52 -8.67 10.47
C ASN A 182 9.86 -8.13 11.74
N PRO A 183 10.40 -8.37 12.94
CA PRO A 183 9.84 -7.84 14.19
C PRO A 183 9.66 -6.31 14.22
N ASN A 184 10.39 -5.58 13.37
CA ASN A 184 10.25 -4.13 13.23
C ASN A 184 9.13 -3.72 12.28
N GLY A 185 8.59 -4.66 11.50
CA GLY A 185 7.73 -4.40 10.37
C GLY A 185 6.38 -3.84 10.74
N LEU A 186 5.89 -2.96 9.86
CA LEU A 186 4.70 -2.16 10.08
C LEU A 186 3.74 -2.25 8.88
N ASP A 187 2.45 -2.33 9.21
CA ASP A 187 1.31 -2.24 8.31
C ASP A 187 0.50 -1.00 8.70
N THR A 188 0.98 0.16 8.27
CA THR A 188 0.54 1.46 8.80
C THR A 188 -0.78 1.91 8.18
N GLU A 189 -1.79 2.12 9.02
CA GLU A 189 -3.19 2.43 8.65
C GLU A 189 -3.74 3.69 9.33
N GLY A 190 -2.87 4.49 9.92
CA GLY A 190 -3.25 5.68 10.69
C GLY A 190 -2.09 6.62 10.92
N ILE A 191 -2.34 7.93 10.88
CA ILE A 191 -1.36 8.97 11.19
C ILE A 191 -1.99 10.17 11.89
N VAL A 192 -1.37 10.59 12.99
CA VAL A 192 -1.65 11.88 13.65
C VAL A 192 -0.33 12.56 13.98
N ARG A 193 -0.26 13.87 13.80
CA ARG A 193 0.89 14.67 14.24
C ARG A 193 0.63 15.31 15.60
N ALA A 194 1.54 15.06 16.55
CA ALA A 194 1.50 15.63 17.89
C ALA A 194 2.02 17.09 17.91
N HIS A 195 1.76 17.80 19.02
CA HIS A 195 2.13 19.21 19.19
C HIS A 195 3.65 19.44 19.15
N ASP A 196 4.43 18.48 19.64
CA ASP A 196 5.89 18.48 19.63
C ASP A 196 6.49 18.15 18.25
N GLY A 197 5.62 17.91 17.26
CA GLY A 197 5.98 17.57 15.89
C GLY A 197 6.28 16.09 15.66
N SER A 198 6.22 15.24 16.69
CA SER A 198 6.26 13.79 16.56
C SER A 198 4.97 13.26 15.92
N PHE A 199 4.97 11.99 15.54
CA PHE A 199 3.87 11.31 14.89
C PHE A 199 3.42 10.10 15.69
N TRP A 200 2.12 9.87 15.70
CA TRP A 200 1.51 8.63 16.17
C TRP A 200 0.94 7.90 14.97
N LEU A 201 1.37 6.66 14.79
CA LEU A 201 0.89 5.78 13.74
C LEU A 201 0.07 4.64 14.32
N VAL A 202 -0.83 4.10 13.51
CA VAL A 202 -1.56 2.87 13.81
C VAL A 202 -1.02 1.75 12.95
N ASP A 203 -0.84 0.56 13.52
CA ASP A 203 -0.40 -0.64 12.80
C ASP A 203 -1.46 -1.76 12.80
N GLU A 204 -1.57 -2.47 11.69
CA GLU A 204 -2.56 -3.53 11.43
C GLU A 204 -2.03 -4.97 11.63
N TYR A 205 -0.71 -5.21 11.67
CA TYR A 205 -0.19 -6.54 11.99
C TYR A 205 -0.64 -7.02 13.38
N GLY A 206 -0.79 -6.08 14.30
CA GLY A 206 -1.60 -6.26 15.50
C GLY A 206 -2.00 -4.89 16.05
N PRO A 207 -3.18 -4.74 16.69
CA PRO A 207 -3.71 -3.44 17.09
C PRO A 207 -2.72 -2.71 17.97
N SER A 208 -1.98 -1.77 17.40
CA SER A 208 -0.88 -1.12 18.10
C SER A 208 -0.72 0.33 17.67
N LEU A 209 -0.14 1.12 18.58
CA LEU A 209 0.22 2.52 18.36
C LEU A 209 1.73 2.64 18.29
N VAL A 210 2.25 3.30 17.28
CA VAL A 210 3.69 3.52 17.10
C VAL A 210 3.97 5.01 17.26
N HIS A 211 4.75 5.37 18.27
CA HIS A 211 5.23 6.73 18.46
C HIS A 211 6.53 6.91 17.67
N VAL A 212 6.54 7.88 16.76
CA VAL A 212 7.63 8.15 15.83
C VAL A 212 8.06 9.60 16.01
N SER A 213 9.35 9.84 16.11
CA SER A 213 9.90 11.20 16.22
C SER A 213 9.60 12.04 14.98
N ALA A 214 9.78 13.37 15.10
CA ALA A 214 9.66 14.29 13.98
C ALA A 214 10.60 14.00 12.79
N ARG A 215 11.59 13.11 12.97
CA ARG A 215 12.56 12.67 11.95
C ARG A 215 12.32 11.23 11.49
N GLY A 216 11.19 10.62 11.80
CA GLY A 216 10.86 9.27 11.33
C GLY A 216 11.43 8.11 12.18
N LYS A 217 12.23 8.39 13.22
CA LYS A 217 12.73 7.35 14.13
C LYS A 217 11.64 6.86 15.09
N VAL A 218 11.40 5.55 15.17
CA VAL A 218 10.49 4.94 16.14
C VAL A 218 11.02 5.15 17.56
N ILE A 219 10.20 5.81 18.38
CA ILE A 219 10.45 6.05 19.81
C ILE A 219 10.00 4.85 20.61
N LYS A 220 8.76 4.38 20.36
CA LYS A 220 8.14 3.28 21.11
C LYS A 220 6.92 2.72 20.39
N ARG A 221 6.67 1.43 20.56
CA ARG A 221 5.43 0.77 20.12
C ARG A 221 4.61 0.29 21.32
N TYR A 222 3.31 0.58 21.31
CA TYR A 222 2.36 0.16 22.32
C TYR A 222 1.44 -0.90 21.75
N VAL A 223 1.42 -2.06 22.38
CA VAL A 223 0.69 -3.25 21.91
C VAL A 223 -0.28 -3.75 22.99
N PRO A 224 -1.22 -4.64 22.66
CA PRO A 224 -2.09 -5.26 23.65
C PRO A 224 -1.31 -6.15 24.60
N LYS A 225 -1.75 -6.19 25.86
CA LYS A 225 -1.26 -7.14 26.85
C LYS A 225 -1.38 -8.58 26.35
N GLY A 226 -0.29 -9.33 26.40
CA GLY A 226 -0.19 -10.71 25.93
C GLY A 226 0.23 -10.89 24.47
N LEU A 227 0.51 -9.82 23.71
CA LEU A 227 0.98 -9.95 22.31
C LEU A 227 2.34 -10.66 22.25
N LYS A 228 3.25 -10.33 23.19
CA LYS A 228 4.61 -10.88 23.30
C LYS A 228 5.46 -10.68 22.04
N LEU A 229 5.36 -9.52 21.41
CA LEU A 229 6.25 -9.13 20.29
C LEU A 229 7.70 -9.04 20.78
N ARG A 230 8.61 -9.79 20.14
CA ARG A 230 10.04 -9.88 20.51
C ARG A 230 10.92 -9.57 19.31
N GLY A 231 12.13 -9.08 19.57
CA GLY A 231 13.16 -8.85 18.53
C GLY A 231 13.05 -7.50 17.81
N ALA A 232 12.07 -6.66 18.15
CA ALA A 232 12.01 -5.30 17.64
C ALA A 232 13.20 -4.47 18.19
N ASP A 233 13.86 -3.72 17.31
CA ASP A 233 14.89 -2.74 17.65
C ASP A 233 14.27 -1.37 17.98
N TYR A 234 13.24 -1.40 18.80
CA TYR A 234 12.66 -0.26 19.47
C TYR A 234 11.91 -0.75 20.72
N PRO A 235 11.73 0.10 21.74
CA PRO A 235 10.95 -0.26 22.91
C PRO A 235 9.53 -0.68 22.55
N VAL A 236 9.08 -1.82 23.09
CA VAL A 236 7.69 -2.30 22.98
C VAL A 236 7.08 -2.34 24.38
N ALA A 237 5.89 -1.75 24.55
CA ALA A 237 5.13 -1.79 25.79
C ALA A 237 3.77 -2.45 25.58
N GLU A 238 3.48 -3.45 26.40
CA GLU A 238 2.18 -4.10 26.51
C GLU A 238 1.21 -3.23 27.36
N ALA A 239 0.82 -2.08 26.80
CA ALA A 239 0.03 -1.08 27.52
C ALA A 239 -1.46 -1.05 27.11
N LEU A 240 -1.80 -1.61 25.96
CA LEU A 240 -3.19 -1.61 25.47
C LEU A 240 -3.99 -2.76 26.09
N PRO A 241 -5.33 -2.64 26.22
CA PRO A 241 -6.17 -3.72 26.74
C PRO A 241 -5.99 -5.03 25.97
N GLY A 242 -5.76 -6.14 26.69
CA GLY A 242 -5.53 -7.46 26.08
C GLY A 242 -6.69 -7.96 25.22
N VAL A 243 -7.91 -7.49 25.49
CA VAL A 243 -9.11 -7.81 24.68
C VAL A 243 -8.94 -7.46 23.20
N LEU A 244 -8.06 -6.50 22.87
CA LEU A 244 -7.78 -6.12 21.48
C LEU A 244 -7.10 -7.25 20.69
N LEU A 245 -6.48 -8.24 21.34
CA LEU A 245 -5.92 -9.42 20.66
C LEU A 245 -6.96 -10.28 19.96
N HIS A 246 -8.24 -10.16 20.34
CA HIS A 246 -9.33 -10.90 19.72
C HIS A 246 -9.86 -10.25 18.45
N ARG A 247 -9.39 -9.04 18.09
CA ARG A 247 -9.70 -8.46 16.78
C ARG A 247 -8.98 -9.28 15.70
N THR A 248 -9.73 -10.06 14.94
CA THR A 248 -9.24 -10.88 13.81
C THR A 248 -9.78 -10.36 12.48
N GLY A 249 -9.00 -10.47 11.39
CA GLY A 249 -9.42 -10.11 10.02
C GLY A 249 -8.65 -8.92 9.41
N ALA A 250 -9.13 -8.44 8.25
CA ALA A 250 -8.54 -7.35 7.45
C ALA A 250 -8.88 -5.92 7.98
N SER A 251 -9.02 -5.79 9.30
CA SER A 251 -9.30 -4.51 9.99
C SER A 251 -8.75 -4.54 11.43
N ARG A 252 -7.54 -5.08 11.59
CA ARG A 252 -6.87 -5.28 12.89
C ARG A 252 -6.31 -3.97 13.45
N GLY A 253 -6.05 -2.98 12.59
CA GLY A 253 -5.69 -1.63 12.98
C GLY A 253 -6.89 -0.81 13.49
N TRP A 254 -6.59 0.29 14.17
CA TRP A 254 -7.53 1.37 14.42
C TRP A 254 -7.73 2.16 13.12
N ARG A 255 -8.61 1.72 12.22
CA ARG A 255 -9.01 2.56 11.09
C ARG A 255 -9.72 3.79 11.65
N CYS A 256 -9.04 4.93 11.66
CA CYS A 256 -9.72 6.19 11.85
C CYS A 256 -10.38 6.51 10.51
N SER A 257 -11.63 6.08 10.33
CA SER A 257 -12.49 6.60 9.26
C SER A 257 -12.89 8.05 9.58
N ARG A 258 -11.94 8.92 9.91
CA ARG A 258 -12.12 10.36 9.91
C ARG A 258 -11.61 10.90 8.58
N ALA A 259 -12.33 10.58 7.52
CA ALA A 259 -12.53 11.55 6.45
C ALA A 259 -13.38 12.71 7.02
N VAL A 260 -12.83 13.50 7.95
CA VAL A 260 -13.38 14.81 8.29
C VAL A 260 -12.70 15.78 7.35
N ILE A 261 -13.20 15.80 6.12
CA ILE A 261 -12.88 16.81 5.13
C ILE A 261 -14.00 17.84 5.26
N TRP A 262 -13.66 19.01 5.80
CA TRP A 262 -14.54 20.19 5.71
C TRP A 262 -14.56 20.72 4.27
#